data_AF-A0A2E3W4B2-F1
#
_entry.id   AF-A0A2E3W4B2-F1
#
_cell.length_a   1.000
_cell.length_b   1.000
_cell.length_c   1.000
_cell.angle_alpha   90.00
_cell.angle_beta   90.00
_cell.angle_gamma   90.00
#
_symmetry.space_group_name_H-M   'P 1'
#
loop_
_entity.id
_entity.type
_entity.pdbx_description
1 polymer ?
#
loop_
_entity_poly.entity_id
_entity_poly.type
_entity_poly.pdbx_seq_one_letter_code
_entity_poly.pdbx_strand_id
1 'polypeptide(L)' 'MDKNLLAVMGLALALPTSILAVAAVVYQLIEKEIIGNMAGLGIILAVIFNIFFLMFKHLRKNREKSDE' A
#
# COMPACT_ATOMS: atom_id res chain seq x y z
N MET A 1 25.46 -4.34 -5.43
CA MET A 1 24.20 -4.66 -4.72
C MET A 1 23.08 -4.53 -5.73
N ASP A 2 22.43 -5.63 -6.08
CA ASP A 2 21.50 -5.69 -7.21
C ASP A 2 20.34 -4.71 -7.03
N LYS A 3 20.10 -3.86 -8.03
CA LYS A 3 19.03 -2.85 -8.03
C LYS A 3 17.65 -3.47 -7.73
N ASN A 4 17.47 -4.73 -8.08
CA ASN A 4 16.26 -5.51 -7.80
C ASN A 4 16.07 -5.81 -6.30
N LEU A 5 17.15 -6.12 -5.57
CA LEU A 5 17.08 -6.35 -4.12
C LEU A 5 16.71 -5.08 -3.35
N LEU A 6 17.28 -3.94 -3.74
CA LEU A 6 16.97 -2.66 -3.12
C LEU A 6 15.50 -2.26 -3.35
N ALA A 7 14.96 -2.52 -4.55
CA ALA A 7 13.56 -2.27 -4.87
C ALA A 7 12.61 -3.18 -4.05
N VAL A 8 12.93 -4.47 -3.91
CA VAL A 8 12.14 -5.42 -3.13
C VAL A 8 12.17 -5.07 -1.65
N MET A 9 13.33 -4.70 -1.10
CA MET A 9 13.45 -4.26 0.30
C MET A 9 12.70 -2.95 0.56
N GLY A 10 12.77 -1.98 -0.35
CA GLY A 10 12.01 -0.74 -0.25
C GLY A 10 10.49 -0.99 -0.26
N LEU A 11 10.02 -1.91 -1.12
CA LEU A 11 8.62 -2.33 -1.15
C LEU A 11 8.18 -3.05 0.13
N ALA A 12 9.01 -3.97 0.63
CA ALA A 12 8.73 -4.73 1.85
C ALA A 12 8.64 -3.83 3.09
N LEU A 13 9.35 -2.71 3.12
CA LEU A 13 9.26 -1.72 4.21
C LEU A 13 8.14 -0.71 4.00
N ALA A 14 7.86 -0.30 2.77
CA ALA A 14 6.82 0.68 2.45
C ALA A 14 5.40 0.13 2.64
N LEU A 15 5.19 -1.17 2.40
CA LEU A 15 3.89 -1.85 2.58
C LEU A 15 3.37 -1.80 4.02
N PRO A 16 4.08 -2.33 5.04
CA PRO A 16 3.57 -2.33 6.41
C PRO A 16 3.46 -0.92 6.99
N THR A 17 4.37 0.00 6.63
CA THR A 17 4.33 1.39 7.10
C THR A 17 3.15 2.17 6.53
N SER A 18 2.83 1.99 5.25
CA SER A 18 1.64 2.60 4.63
C SER A 18 0.33 2.04 5.21
N ILE A 19 0.26 0.73 5.45
CA ILE A 19 -0.91 0.11 6.11
C ILE A 19 -1.10 0.66 7.53
N LEU A 20 -0.02 0.78 8.31
CA LEU A 20 -0.06 1.37 9.66
C LEU A 20 -0.51 2.83 9.66
N ALA A 21 0.01 3.65 8.73
CA ALA A 21 -0.38 5.05 8.62
C ALA A 21 -1.86 5.20 8.29
N VAL A 22 -2.38 4.40 7.36
CA VAL A 22 -3.81 4.39 7.02
C VAL A 22 -4.66 3.91 8.19
N ALA A 23 -4.23 2.84 8.89
CA ALA A 23 -4.95 2.34 10.06
C ALA A 23 -5.05 3.42 11.17
N ALA A 24 -3.97 4.18 11.41
CA ALA A 24 -3.99 5.28 12.38
C ALA A 24 -4.97 6.40 11.99
N VAL A 25 -5.02 6.77 10.71
CA VAL A 25 -5.98 7.76 10.19
C VAL A 25 -7.40 7.25 10.33
N VAL A 26 -7.67 6.01 9.91
CA VAL A 26 -8.99 5.38 10.02
C VAL A 26 -9.44 5.30 11.48
N TYR A 27 -8.54 4.96 12.40
CA TYR A 27 -8.84 4.93 13.83
C TYR A 27 -9.30 6.30 14.35
N GLN A 28 -8.59 7.39 13.99
CA GLN A 28 -9.02 8.74 14.37
C GLN A 28 -10.37 9.13 13.76
N LEU A 29 -10.70 8.65 12.56
CA LEU A 29 -11.99 8.94 11.92
C LEU A 29 -13.14 8.13 12.54
N ILE A 30 -12.86 6.93 13.05
CA ILE A 30 -13.81 6.14 13.83
C ILE A 30 -14.06 6.79 15.18
N GLU A 31 -13.00 7.23 15.86
CA GLU A 31 -13.08 7.88 17.19
C GLU A 31 -13.88 9.19 17.14
N LYS A 32 -13.84 9.89 16.00
CA LYS A 32 -14.67 11.09 15.75
C LYS A 32 -16.09 10.77 15.27
N GLU A 33 -16.48 9.51 15.25
CA GLU A 33 -17.78 9.00 14.73
C GLU A 33 -18.10 9.43 13.29
N ILE A 34 -17.10 9.85 12.51
CA ILE A 34 -17.27 10.25 11.11
C ILE A 34 -17.54 9.02 10.24
N ILE A 35 -16.92 7.89 10.60
CA ILE A 35 -16.98 6.64 9.86
C ILE A 35 -17.27 5.49 10.82
N GLY A 36 -18.27 4.67 10.50
CA GLY A 36 -18.58 3.46 11.27
C GLY A 36 -17.55 2.34 11.07
N ASN A 37 -17.46 1.40 12.02
CA ASN A 37 -16.49 0.29 12.02
C ASN A 37 -16.45 -0.51 10.70
N MET A 38 -17.62 -0.76 10.07
CA MET A 38 -17.68 -1.44 8.77
C MET A 38 -17.00 -0.64 7.64
N ALA A 39 -17.20 0.67 7.62
CA ALA A 39 -16.61 1.53 6.59
C ALA A 39 -15.10 1.73 6.84
N GLY A 40 -14.65 1.78 8.09
CA GLY A 40 -13.22 1.76 8.42
C GLY A 40 -12.52 0.49 7.92
N LEU A 41 -13.13 -0.69 8.13
CA LEU A 41 -12.61 -1.95 7.61
C LEU A 41 -12.55 -1.97 6.08
N GLY A 42 -13.57 -1.42 5.41
CA GLY A 42 -13.61 -1.28 3.96
C GLY A 42 -12.48 -0.40 3.41
N ILE A 43 -12.17 0.71 4.08
CA ILE A 43 -11.07 1.61 3.69
C ILE A 43 -9.72 0.90 3.80
N ILE A 44 -9.47 0.17 4.89
CA ILE A 44 -8.22 -0.58 5.08
C ILE A 44 -8.06 -1.62 3.96
N LEU A 45 -9.11 -2.36 3.63
CA LEU A 45 -9.10 -3.32 2.53
C LEU A 45 -8.84 -2.64 1.17
N ALA A 46 -9.49 -1.52 0.89
CA ALA A 46 -9.30 -0.77 -0.35
C ALA A 46 -7.86 -0.26 -0.47
N VAL A 47 -7.25 0.19 0.62
CA VAL A 47 -5.86 0.64 0.65
C VAL A 47 -4.90 -0.53 0.39
N ILE A 48 -5.09 -1.66 1.08
CA ILE A 48 -4.29 -2.87 0.83
C ILE A 48 -4.36 -3.23 -0.66
N PHE A 49 -5.57 -3.31 -1.22
CA PHE A 49 -5.78 -3.64 -2.62
C PHE A 49 -5.10 -2.63 -3.56
N ASN A 50 -5.19 -1.33 -3.25
CA ASN A 50 -4.54 -0.27 -4.03
C ASN A 50 -3.02 -0.40 -4.01
N ILE A 51 -2.42 -0.72 -2.86
CA ILE A 51 -0.96 -0.90 -2.78
C ILE A 51 -0.52 -2.13 -3.59
N PHE A 52 -1.24 -3.25 -3.50
CA PHE A 52 -0.98 -4.43 -4.34
C PHE A 52 -1.15 -4.11 -5.83
N PHE A 53 -2.18 -3.34 -6.19
CA PHE A 53 -2.43 -2.92 -7.57
C PHE A 53 -1.31 -2.02 -8.12
N LEU A 54 -0.88 -1.03 -7.33
CA LEU A 54 0.25 -0.15 -7.66
C LEU A 54 1.54 -0.94 -7.82
N MET A 55 1.80 -1.90 -6.94
CA MET A 55 2.97 -2.78 -7.03
C MET A 55 2.93 -3.63 -8.30
N PHE A 56 1.79 -4.24 -8.62
CA PHE A 56 1.61 -5.03 -9.84
C PHE A 56 1.82 -4.18 -11.09
N LYS A 57 1.29 -2.95 -11.09
CA LYS A 57 1.50 -1.97 -12.17
C LYS A 57 2.97 -1.55 -12.29
N HIS A 58 3.66 -1.34 -11.17
CA HIS A 58 5.08 -0.93 -11.16
C HIS A 58 6.00 -2.05 -11.64
N LEU A 59 5.76 -3.29 -11.19
CA LEU A 59 6.48 -4.47 -11.65
C LEU A 59 6.24 -4.72 -13.15
N ARG A 60 5.02 -4.50 -13.64
CA ARG A 60 4.69 -4.62 -15.07
C ARG A 60 5.38 -3.52 -15.90
N LYS A 61 5.39 -2.27 -15.42
CA LYS A 61 6.06 -1.15 -16.09
C LYS A 61 7.59 -1.26 -16.09
N ASN A 62 8.19 -1.87 -15.08
CA ASN A 62 9.64 -2.13 -15.05
C ASN A 62 10.08 -3.27 -15.97
N ARG A 63 9.19 -4.22 -16.34
CA ARG A 63 9.50 -5.19 -17.40
C ARG A 63 9.62 -4.52 -18.77
N GLU A 64 8.73 -3.60 -19.09
CA GLU A 64 8.71 -2.90 -20.39
C GLU A 64 9.95 -2.05 -20.67
N LYS A 65 10.62 -1.54 -19.62
CA LYS A 65 11.85 -0.74 -19.75
C LYS A 65 13.15 -1.55 -19.83
N SER A 66 13.09 -2.87 -19.66
CA SER A 66 14.29 -3.72 -19.76
C SER A 66 14.49 -4.32 -21.16
N ASP A 67 13.55 -4.07 -22.08
CA ASP A 67 13.55 -4.58 -23.46
C ASP A 67 13.74 -3.47 -24.52
N GLU A 68 14.09 -2.23 -24.13
CA GLU A 68 14.61 -1.15 -24.98
C GLU A 68 16.09 -0.87 -24.67
#